data_AF-Q6SFC3-F1
#
_entry.id   AF-Q6SFC3-F1
#
_cell.length_a   1.000
_cell.length_b   1.000
_cell.length_c   1.000
_cell.angle_alpha   90.00
_cell.angle_beta   90.00
_cell.angle_gamma   90.00
#
_symmetry.space_group_name_H-M   'P 1'
#
loop_
_entity.id
_entity.type
_entity.pdbx_description
1 polymer ?
#
loop_
_entity_poly.entity_id
_entity_poly.type
_entity_poly.pdbx_seq_one_letter_code
_entity_poly.pdbx_strand_id
1 'polypeptide(L)' 'MTRRTYESDGEHIQTADDLDELVHDKRQGWRANPAKARRRQRRYKKRLTHTLVGMNQQVGSQFEG' A
#
# COMPACT_ATOMS: atom_id res chain seq x y z
N MET A 1 -1.30 -18.34 6.54
CA MET A 1 -1.43 -17.64 5.24
C MET A 1 -1.28 -16.15 5.48
N THR A 2 -0.31 -15.47 4.87
CA THR A 2 -0.12 -14.02 5.09
C THR A 2 -1.31 -13.22 4.52
N ARG A 3 -1.80 -12.22 5.27
CA ARG A 3 -2.93 -11.36 4.85
C ARG A 3 -2.55 -10.56 3.58
N ARG A 4 -3.51 -10.23 2.73
CA ARG A 4 -3.27 -9.32 1.57
C ARG A 4 -3.23 -7.89 2.08
N THR A 5 -2.44 -7.03 1.43
CA THR A 5 -2.49 -5.59 1.66
C THR A 5 -3.72 -4.97 0.96
N TYR A 6 -4.51 -4.22 1.71
CA TYR A 6 -5.73 -3.52 1.27
C TYR A 6 -5.59 -2.00 1.42
N GLU A 7 -6.50 -1.23 0.81
CA GLU A 7 -6.56 0.23 0.93
C GLU A 7 -6.80 0.68 2.38
N SER A 8 -7.61 -0.06 3.13
CA SER A 8 -7.87 0.12 4.57
C SER A 8 -6.60 0.08 5.41
N ASP A 9 -5.57 -0.60 4.92
CA ASP A 9 -4.33 -0.73 5.66
C ASP A 9 -3.50 0.57 5.63
N GLY A 10 -3.86 1.51 4.75
CA GLY A 10 -3.29 2.86 4.72
C GLY A 10 -3.56 3.68 5.98
N GLU A 11 -4.61 3.36 6.74
CA GLU A 11 -4.91 4.02 8.03
C GLU A 11 -3.83 3.77 9.10
N HIS A 12 -3.02 2.73 8.93
CA HIS A 12 -1.94 2.37 9.85
C HIS A 12 -0.57 2.90 9.40
N ILE A 13 -0.49 3.62 8.28
CA ILE A 13 0.77 4.19 7.77
C ILE A 13 0.95 5.58 8.38
N GLN A 14 1.95 5.72 9.26
CA GLN A 14 2.33 6.99 9.88
C GLN A 14 3.65 7.52 9.30
N THR A 15 4.52 6.62 8.86
CA THR A 15 5.84 6.89 8.30
C THR A 15 6.04 6.22 6.93
N ALA A 16 7.08 6.63 6.21
CA ALA A 16 7.39 6.03 4.90
C ALA A 16 7.83 4.56 5.02
N ASP A 17 8.44 4.17 6.13
CA ASP A 17 8.92 2.81 6.37
C ASP A 17 7.75 1.84 6.61
N ASP A 18 6.67 2.30 7.25
CA ASP A 18 5.45 1.52 7.47
C ASP A 18 4.87 1.03 6.13
N LEU A 19 5.00 1.80 5.06
CA LEU A 19 4.53 1.42 3.73
C LEU A 19 5.29 0.22 3.16
N ASP A 20 6.60 0.13 3.43
CA ASP A 20 7.43 -0.97 2.95
C ASP A 20 7.25 -2.24 3.79
N GLU A 21 6.97 -2.11 5.09
CA GLU A 21 6.62 -3.22 5.98
C GLU A 21 5.22 -3.78 5.72
N LEU A 22 4.25 -2.92 5.41
CA LEU A 22 2.86 -3.31 5.16
C LEU A 22 2.70 -4.07 3.83
N VAL A 23 3.58 -3.80 2.85
CA VAL A 23 3.52 -4.38 1.50
C VAL A 23 4.31 -5.69 1.43
N HIS A 24 3.77 -6.73 2.07
CA HIS A 24 4.32 -8.09 2.00
C HIS A 24 3.66 -8.97 0.93
N ASP A 25 4.49 -9.62 0.11
CA ASP A 25 4.01 -10.59 -0.88
C ASP A 25 3.66 -11.94 -0.25
N LYS A 26 2.40 -12.13 0.12
CA LYS A 26 1.85 -13.41 0.61
C LYS A 26 1.97 -14.59 -0.37
N ARG A 27 2.38 -14.35 -1.62
CA ARG A 27 2.60 -15.38 -2.64
C ARG A 27 4.08 -15.80 -2.75
N GLN A 28 4.94 -15.34 -1.84
CA GLN A 28 6.24 -15.95 -1.57
C GLN A 28 6.02 -17.47 -1.37
N GLY A 29 6.42 -18.29 -2.36
CA GLY A 29 6.04 -19.71 -2.45
C GLY A 29 5.53 -20.14 -3.84
N TRP A 30 4.42 -20.88 -3.90
CA TRP A 30 3.89 -21.58 -5.09
C TRP A 30 3.78 -20.64 -6.31
N ARG A 31 4.69 -20.82 -7.29
CA ARG A 31 4.86 -19.98 -8.51
C ARG A 31 5.33 -18.53 -8.26
N ALA A 32 6.10 -18.29 -7.19
CA ALA A 32 6.83 -17.04 -6.99
C ALA A 32 7.98 -16.91 -8.00
N ASN A 33 7.95 -15.85 -8.81
CA ASN A 33 9.09 -15.41 -9.61
C ASN A 33 9.49 -14.02 -9.09
N PRO A 34 10.79 -13.74 -8.87
CA PRO A 34 11.27 -12.44 -8.38
C PRO A 34 10.74 -11.24 -9.17
N ALA A 35 10.59 -11.36 -10.49
CA ALA A 35 10.01 -10.31 -11.33
C ALA A 35 8.50 -10.08 -11.03
N LYS A 36 7.74 -11.16 -10.83
CA LYS A 36 6.31 -11.08 -10.47
C LYS A 36 6.12 -10.52 -9.06
N ALA A 37 7.01 -10.86 -8.12
CA ALA A 37 7.03 -10.31 -6.77
C ALA A 37 7.26 -8.78 -6.80
N ARG A 38 8.32 -8.33 -7.48
CA ARG A 38 8.61 -6.90 -7.68
C ARG A 38 7.46 -6.14 -8.33
N ARG A 39 6.79 -6.73 -9.34
CA ARG A 39 5.62 -6.12 -9.99
C ARG A 39 4.42 -5.97 -9.04
N ARG A 40 4.17 -6.96 -8.17
CA ARG A 40 3.11 -6.89 -7.16
C ARG A 40 3.42 -5.85 -6.08
N GLN A 41 4.63 -5.85 -5.53
CA GLN A 41 5.06 -4.84 -4.55
C GLN A 41 4.90 -3.43 -5.10
N ARG A 42 5.39 -3.16 -6.32
CA ARG A 42 5.21 -1.85 -6.97
C ARG A 42 3.73 -1.47 -7.13
N ARG A 43 2.89 -2.42 -7.53
CA ARG A 43 1.44 -2.18 -7.68
C ARG A 43 0.80 -1.80 -6.35
N TYR A 44 1.10 -2.53 -5.27
CA TYR A 44 0.52 -2.26 -3.96
C TYR A 44 1.04 -0.96 -3.37
N LYS A 45 2.35 -0.69 -3.46
CA LYS A 45 2.96 0.59 -3.07
C LYS A 45 2.27 1.75 -3.79
N LYS A 46 2.12 1.67 -5.12
CA LYS A 46 1.40 2.69 -5.91
C LYS A 46 -0.05 2.88 -5.45
N ARG A 47 -0.78 1.78 -5.18
CA ARG A 47 -2.18 1.85 -4.75
C ARG A 47 -2.31 2.54 -3.40
N LEU A 48 -1.48 2.17 -2.42
CA LEU A 48 -1.47 2.79 -1.10
C LEU A 48 -1.06 4.25 -1.15
N THR A 49 0.00 4.61 -1.87
CA THR A 49 0.39 6.02 -2.02
C THR A 49 -0.74 6.84 -2.65
N HIS A 50 -1.44 6.30 -3.66
CA HIS A 50 -2.57 7.00 -4.26
C HIS A 50 -3.74 7.16 -3.29
N THR A 51 -4.03 6.14 -2.48
CA THR A 51 -5.04 6.23 -1.41
C THR A 51 -4.67 7.28 -0.39
N LEU A 52 -3.42 7.30 0.11
CA LEU A 52 -2.94 8.29 1.08
C LEU A 52 -2.99 9.72 0.52
N VAL A 53 -2.55 9.92 -0.72
CA VAL A 53 -2.60 11.23 -1.40
C VAL A 53 -4.05 11.67 -1.65
N GLY A 54 -4.93 10.74 -2.02
CA GLY A 54 -6.36 11.02 -2.21
C GLY A 54 -7.07 11.36 -0.90
N MET A 55 -6.76 10.65 0.20
CA MET A 55 -7.22 10.97 1.55
C MET A 55 -6.75 12.37 1.97
N ASN A 56 -5.48 12.70 1.73
CA ASN A 56 -4.93 14.01 2.06
C ASN A 56 -5.60 15.15 1.28
N GLN A 57 -5.97 14.93 0.01
CA GLN A 57 -6.71 15.91 -0.79
C GLN A 57 -8.17 16.10 -0.30
N GLN A 58 -8.83 15.04 0.18
CA GLN A 58 -10.17 15.14 0.77
C GLN A 58 -10.15 15.95 2.07
N VAL A 59 -9.14 15.73 2.91
CA VAL A 59 -8.93 16.50 4.15
C VAL A 59 -8.64 17.97 3.85
N GLY A 60 -7.79 18.27 2.87
CA GLY A 60 -7.50 19.67 2.46
C GLY A 60 -8.73 20.44 1.95
N SER A 61 -9.66 19.78 1.25
CA SER A 61 -10.91 20.41 0.79
C SER A 61 -11.94 20.68 1.90
N GLN A 62 -11.79 20.08 3.08
CA GLN A 62 -12.72 20.24 4.19
C GLN A 62 -12.45 21.47 5.07
N PHE A 63 -11.31 22.16 4.87
CA PHE A 63 -10.89 23.31 5.68
C PHE A 63 -10.81 24.63 4.90
N GLU A 64 -11.20 24.66 3.62
CA GLU A 64 -11.45 25.89 2.88
C GLU A 64 -12.96 26.14 2.79
N GLY A 65 -13.51 26.82 3.80
CA GLY A 65 -14.91 27.21 3.91
C GLY A 65 -15.08 28.42 4.81
#